data_AF-A0A2W4MHE3-F1
#
_entry.id   AF-A0A2W4MHE3-F1
#
_cell.length_a   1.000
_cell.length_b   1.000
_cell.length_c   1.000
_cell.angle_alpha   90.00
_cell.angle_beta   90.00
_cell.angle_gamma   90.00
#
_symmetry.space_group_name_H-M   'P 1'
#
loop_
_entity.id
_entity.type
_entity.pdbx_description
1 polymer ?
#
loop_
_entity_poly.entity_id
_entity_poly.type
_entity_poly.pdbx_seq_one_letter_code
_entity_poly.pdbx_strand_id
1 'polypeptide(L)'
;MIRVPPQAIELAKRFEGFHRVPKHDPNRAYPYICPAGYPTIGYGHLCDPKHPPITEGEAEAYLAQDLKVALAATLRYCPVLATEPEERLAA
;
A
#
# COMPACT_ATOMS: atom_id res chain seq x y z
N MET A 1 15.85 -12.44 4.20
CA MET A 1 15.14 -11.16 3.94
C MET A 1 13.89 -11.17 4.80
N ILE A 2 13.71 -10.20 5.69
CA ILE A 2 12.50 -10.09 6.51
C ILE A 2 11.32 -9.77 5.58
N ARG A 3 10.23 -10.52 5.70
CA ARG A 3 9.03 -10.35 4.87
C ARG A 3 8.12 -9.31 5.52
N VAL A 4 7.32 -8.61 4.72
CA VAL A 4 6.27 -7.72 5.24
C VAL A 4 5.26 -8.58 6.01
N PRO A 5 4.98 -8.28 7.29
CA PRO A 5 3.95 -8.98 8.06
C PRO A 5 2.58 -8.82 7.38
N PRO A 6 1.78 -9.90 7.23
CA PRO A 6 0.43 -9.82 6.68
C PRO A 6 -0.47 -8.81 7.43
N GLN A 7 -0.28 -8.69 8.74
CA GLN A 7 -1.02 -7.79 9.61
C GLN A 7 -0.76 -6.31 9.26
N ALA A 8 0.46 -5.97 8.82
CA ALA A 8 0.77 -4.61 8.34
C ALA A 8 0.02 -4.29 7.04
N ILE A 9 -0.13 -5.26 6.13
CA ILE A 9 -0.89 -5.09 4.89
C ILE A 9 -2.37 -4.83 5.23
N GLU A 10 -2.96 -5.66 6.09
CA GLU A 10 -4.36 -5.51 6.50
C GLU A 10 -4.61 -4.20 7.25
N LEU A 11 -3.66 -3.79 8.11
CA LEU A 11 -3.72 -2.52 8.81
C LEU A 11 -3.66 -1.35 7.82
N ALA A 12 -2.72 -1.37 6.87
CA ALA A 12 -2.59 -0.35 5.84
C ALA A 12 -3.86 -0.27 4.98
N LYS A 13 -4.41 -1.39 4.51
CA LYS A 13 -5.67 -1.41 3.74
C LYS A 13 -6.81 -0.72 4.47
N ARG A 14 -6.92 -0.93 5.79
CA ARG A 14 -7.98 -0.32 6.62
C ARG A 14 -7.83 1.19 6.73
N PHE A 15 -6.61 1.71 6.85
CA PHE A 15 -6.36 3.15 6.94
C PHE A 15 -6.38 3.85 5.59
N GLU A 16 -5.79 3.23 4.58
CA GLU A 16 -5.69 3.77 3.22
C GLU A 16 -7.02 3.70 2.49
N GLY A 17 -7.76 2.58 2.57
CA GLY A 17 -9.00 2.36 1.83
C GLY A 17 -8.81 2.20 0.31
N PHE A 18 -9.65 1.37 -0.32
CA PHE A 18 -9.63 1.19 -1.76
C PHE A 18 -10.37 2.34 -2.46
N HIS A 19 -9.62 3.36 -2.87
CA HIS A 19 -10.17 4.65 -3.27
C HIS A 19 -10.58 4.73 -4.75
N ARG A 20 -11.55 5.62 -5.02
CA ARG A 20 -12.02 6.01 -6.37
C ARG A 20 -12.57 4.85 -7.20
N VAL A 21 -13.45 4.10 -6.56
CA VAL A 21 -14.27 3.07 -7.18
C VAL A 21 -15.61 3.68 -7.63
N PRO A 22 -15.88 3.82 -8.94
CA PRO A 22 -17.13 4.40 -9.42
C PRO A 22 -18.28 3.40 -9.39
N LYS A 23 -19.52 3.87 -9.25
CA LYS A 23 -20.72 3.00 -9.17
C LYS A 23 -20.93 2.10 -10.39
N HIS A 24 -20.46 2.51 -11.57
CA HIS A 24 -20.62 1.74 -12.82
C HIS A 24 -19.56 0.65 -12.99
N ASP A 25 -18.48 0.69 -12.20
CA ASP A 25 -17.40 -0.30 -12.20
C ASP A 25 -16.96 -0.54 -10.75
N PRO A 26 -17.81 -1.19 -9.94
CA PRO A 26 -17.62 -1.29 -8.48
C PRO A 26 -16.44 -2.17 -8.06
N ASN A 27 -15.78 -2.83 -9.01
CA ASN A 27 -14.69 -3.77 -8.73
C ASN A 27 -13.30 -3.18 -9.05
N ARG A 28 -13.23 -1.92 -9.52
CA ARG A 28 -11.98 -1.30 -9.93
C ARG A 28 -11.80 0.11 -9.38
N ALA A 29 -10.59 0.39 -8.92
CA ALA A 29 -10.14 1.72 -8.55
C ALA A 29 -9.55 2.42 -9.77
N TYR A 30 -9.89 3.70 -9.93
CA TYR A 30 -9.39 4.56 -10.99
C TYR A 30 -8.31 5.50 -10.45
N PRO A 31 -7.31 5.88 -11.26
CA PRO A 31 -6.30 6.84 -10.83
C PRO A 31 -6.93 8.20 -10.50
N TYR A 32 -6.36 8.90 -9.52
CA TYR A 32 -6.80 10.22 -9.09
C TYR A 32 -5.64 11.07 -8.58
N ILE A 33 -5.89 12.37 -8.40
CA ILE A 33 -4.94 13.25 -7.72
C ILE A 33 -5.25 13.25 -6.22
N CYS A 34 -4.30 12.79 -5.40
CA CYS A 34 -4.43 12.82 -3.95
C CYS A 34 -4.35 14.27 -3.41
N PRO A 35 -4.70 14.52 -2.14
CA PRO A 35 -4.65 15.88 -1.56
C PRO A 35 -3.27 16.55 -1.63
N ALA A 36 -2.19 15.77 -1.75
CA ALA A 36 -0.82 16.27 -1.92
C ALA A 36 -0.46 16.63 -3.37
N GLY A 37 -1.37 16.44 -4.33
CA GLY A 37 -1.17 16.83 -5.74
C GLY A 37 -0.54 15.75 -6.62
N TYR A 38 -0.38 14.51 -6.13
CA TYR A 38 0.24 13.43 -6.88
C TYR A 38 -0.78 12.46 -7.49
N PRO A 39 -0.52 11.90 -8.68
CA PRO A 39 -1.31 10.80 -9.23
C PRO A 39 -1.16 9.55 -8.36
N THR A 40 -2.30 8.99 -7.97
CA THR A 40 -2.42 7.91 -6.99
C THR A 40 -3.51 6.93 -7.40
N ILE A 41 -3.36 5.64 -7.07
CA ILE A 41 -4.34 4.58 -7.37
C ILE A 41 -4.41 3.53 -6.25
N GLY A 42 -5.56 2.87 -6.11
CA GLY A 42 -5.75 1.77 -5.16
C GLY A 42 -5.57 2.20 -3.70
N TYR A 43 -4.67 1.52 -2.99
CA TYR A 43 -4.31 1.79 -1.58
C TYR A 43 -3.15 2.80 -1.46
N GLY A 44 -3.28 3.95 -2.13
CA GLY A 44 -2.28 5.03 -1.99
C GLY A 44 -1.03 4.91 -2.88
N HIS A 45 -1.00 3.99 -3.85
CA HIS A 45 0.17 3.80 -4.73
C HIS A 45 0.36 4.97 -5.69
N LEU A 46 1.58 5.51 -5.80
CA LEU A 46 1.92 6.53 -6.79
C LEU A 46 2.04 5.92 -8.19
N CYS A 47 1.32 6.48 -9.16
CA CYS A 47 1.22 5.90 -10.49
C CYS A 47 1.45 6.93 -11.62
N ASP A 48 1.51 6.44 -12.86
CA ASP A 48 1.37 7.31 -14.03
C ASP A 48 -0.07 7.90 -14.08
N PRO A 49 -0.26 9.17 -14.47
CA PRO A 49 -1.60 9.76 -14.61
C PRO A 49 -2.55 8.99 -15.56
N LYS A 50 -2.00 8.23 -16.52
CA LYS A 50 -2.74 7.44 -17.51
C LYS A 50 -2.85 5.96 -17.13
N HIS A 51 -2.51 5.61 -15.90
CA HIS A 51 -2.58 4.22 -15.44
C HIS A 51 -4.01 3.67 -15.61
N PRO A 52 -4.19 2.45 -16.17
CA PRO A 52 -5.52 1.87 -16.29
C PRO A 52 -6.12 1.59 -14.90
N PRO A 53 -7.46 1.49 -14.79
CA PRO A 53 -8.11 1.08 -13.55
C PRO A 53 -7.66 -0.32 -13.12
N ILE A 54 -7.57 -0.53 -11.82
CA ILE A 54 -7.06 -1.79 -11.23
C ILE A 54 -8.09 -2.43 -10.31
N THR A 55 -8.05 -3.75 -10.24
CA THR A 55 -8.80 -4.55 -9.27
C THR A 55 -8.20 -4.43 -7.86
N GLU A 56 -8.95 -4.87 -6.86
CA GLU A 56 -8.48 -4.90 -5.48
C GLU A 56 -7.21 -5.76 -5.32
N GLY A 57 -7.15 -6.93 -5.96
CA GLY A 57 -5.96 -7.80 -5.89
C GLY A 57 -4.71 -7.19 -6.54
N GLU A 58 -4.87 -6.43 -7.63
CA GLU A 58 -3.75 -5.67 -8.22
C GLU A 58 -3.30 -4.54 -7.28
N ALA A 59 -4.24 -3.85 -6.63
CA ALA A 59 -3.92 -2.84 -5.62
C ALA A 59 -3.22 -3.43 -4.39
N GLU A 60 -3.61 -4.62 -3.93
CA GLU A 60 -2.93 -5.34 -2.86
C GLU A 60 -1.49 -5.71 -3.25
N ALA A 61 -1.27 -6.11 -4.51
CA ALA A 61 0.08 -6.38 -5.02
C ALA A 61 0.97 -5.14 -5.00
N TYR A 62 0.43 -3.97 -5.38
CA TYR A 62 1.14 -2.69 -5.27
C TYR A 62 1.43 -2.32 -3.81
N LEU A 63 0.44 -2.41 -2.93
CA LEU A 63 0.62 -2.12 -1.51
C LEU A 63 1.69 -3.02 -0.89
N ALA A 64 1.67 -4.32 -1.18
CA ALA A 64 2.68 -5.26 -0.69
C ALA A 64 4.08 -4.93 -1.22
N GLN A 65 4.20 -4.38 -2.42
CA GLN A 65 5.47 -3.95 -2.98
C GLN A 65 5.98 -2.65 -2.32
N ASP A 66 5.10 -1.68 -2.12
CA ASP A 66 5.43 -0.42 -1.45
C ASP A 66 5.85 -0.66 0.01
N LEU A 67 5.14 -1.54 0.71
CA LEU A 67 5.48 -1.92 2.09
C LEU A 67 6.81 -2.65 2.21
N LYS A 68 7.28 -3.36 1.17
CA LYS A 68 8.66 -3.93 1.19
C LYS A 68 9.71 -2.84 1.16
N VAL A 69 9.48 -1.78 0.37
CA VAL A 69 10.39 -0.63 0.31
C VAL A 69 10.39 0.10 1.64
N ALA A 70 9.21 0.34 2.21
CA ALA A 70 9.06 0.95 3.54
C ALA A 70 9.74 0.12 4.62
N LEU A 71 9.50 -1.20 4.67
CA LEU A 71 10.13 -2.11 5.64
C LEU A 71 11.66 -2.08 5.54
N ALA A 72 12.22 -2.13 4.33
CA ALA A 72 13.66 -2.05 4.13
C ALA A 72 14.25 -0.73 4.67
N ALA A 73 13.56 0.39 4.45
CA ALA A 73 13.94 1.67 5.01
C ALA A 73 13.82 1.69 6.55
N THR A 74 12.71 1.19 7.10
CA THR A 74 12.49 1.09 8.54
C THR A 74 13.60 0.30 9.24
N LEU A 75 13.99 -0.86 8.70
CA LEU A 75 15.07 -1.67 9.26
C LEU A 75 16.45 -1.01 9.10
N ARG A 76 16.66 -0.22 8.04
CA ARG A 76 17.89 0.57 7.87
C ARG A 76 18.01 1.65 8.94
N TYR A 77 16.92 2.35 9.25
CA TYR A 77 16.94 3.45 10.22
C TYR A 77 16.75 2.98 11.67
N CYS A 78 16.09 1.84 11.88
CA CYS A 78 15.82 1.24 13.18
C CYS A 78 16.14 -0.26 13.18
N PRO A 79 17.44 -0.64 13.18
CA PRO A 79 17.86 -2.03 13.00
C PRO A 79 17.42 -2.96 14.13
N VAL A 80 17.14 -2.43 15.33
CA VAL A 80 16.67 -3.23 16.47
C VAL A 80 15.30 -3.89 16.20
N LEU A 81 14.47 -3.31 15.33
CA LEU A 81 13.19 -3.92 14.95
C LEU A 81 13.35 -5.28 14.25
N ALA A 82 14.54 -5.58 13.70
CA ALA A 82 14.82 -6.88 13.10
C ALA A 82 14.77 -8.05 14.11
N THR A 83 14.93 -7.75 15.41
CA THR A 83 14.93 -8.75 16.49
C THR A 83 13.66 -8.73 17.34
N GLU A 84 12.71 -7.85 17.02
CA GLU A 84 11.45 -7.72 17.74
C GLU A 84 10.39 -8.71 17.23
N PRO A 85 9.32 -8.96 18.01
CA PRO A 85 8.18 -9.75 17.55
C PRO A 85 7.51 -9.16 16.31
N GLU A 86 6.88 -10.02 15.51
CA GLU A 86 6.24 -9.64 14.24
C GLU A 86 5.15 -8.59 14.43
N GLU A 87 4.42 -8.62 15.56
CA GLU A 87 3.37 -7.64 15.89
C GLU A 87 3.94 -6.24 16.05
N ARG A 88 5.16 -6.12 16.60
CA ARG A 88 5.84 -4.82 16.76
C ARG A 88 6.41 -4.33 15.44
N LEU A 89 6.80 -5.25 14.56
CA LEU A 89 7.23 -4.91 13.20
C LEU A 89 6.05 -4.48 12.31
N ALA A 90 4.84 -4.96 12.61
CA ALA A 90 3.64 -4.67 11.86
C ALA A 90 2.94 -3.34 12.24
N ALA A 91 3.30 -2.75 13.39
CA ALA A 91 2.70 -1.54 13.96
C ALA A 91 3.54 -0.29 13.69
#